data_AF-A0A194VSS6-F1
#
_entry.id   AF-A0A194VSS6-F1
#
_cell.length_a   1.000
_cell.length_b   1.000
_cell.length_c   1.000
_cell.angle_alpha   90.00
_cell.angle_beta   90.00
_cell.angle_gamma   90.00
#
_symmetry.space_group_name_H-M   'P 1'
#
loop_
_entity.id
_entity.type
_entity.pdbx_description
1 polymer ?
#
loop_
_entity_poly.entity_id
_entity_poly.type
_entity_poly.pdbx_seq_one_letter_code
_entity_poly.pdbx_strand_id
1 'polypeptide(L)'
;MSLRPDRATAWREVLSQQATSWSSPRSLSRPYAAKWQTLGPEWPRRLLHIPTMTSVERMPGDMYRGEHRPKYNILSYTWGRWEIRDHEPENRLGISGVSWTIPAVTCFTVEEFRQVILKMGETAPFAWVDIACIDQENYPVKMDEVGRQAGIFANAHRVYVWLWSIDMSSMESSVLTVIKDSTVTADRSPGGRDSLAVLKDVTDSVERIFGDWWFSSLWTLQEGVLRQDAIFLSRDGQLLKDLVDMYRDSNRSKGLNPENVETPYYNPGSLSYLTEKAYLVYSQLTHINNRFNEPQMRPLRDMALHRLLQAGCASPPTSNPNVQYATAKHRQATNEADRIYGIMAVYGIKVGAAAPGANTSRVYSLAELENEFVSALNAHSPLLGQMFVHTQKPRPGKTWQLTQDSRFPIETLANYESHHSFDHCTISAGPSGSTAARIGGHLTPLYSLLSYWRACEGPNTQPPGGFTDLGFELDDYLSREYPSIPRPYEYLSWRGPADTFGQYLLGVVYRTSEALLEVFGRDRVSVLLLGTREGARVFHPLLYGIVLLHDEDDWNSCQRLGLCLWPTNPWNGVAIEEHQMPQWTRYDGDIH
;
A
#
# COMPACT_ATOMS: atom_id res chain seq x y z
N MET A 1 -3.81 -47.16 27.41
CA MET A 1 -2.90 -46.05 27.77
C MET A 1 -2.25 -45.57 26.49
N SER A 2 -2.90 -44.65 25.76
CA SER A 2 -2.29 -43.99 24.61
C SER A 2 -1.79 -42.61 25.05
N LEU A 3 -0.52 -42.35 24.74
CA LEU A 3 0.18 -41.10 25.03
C LEU A 3 -0.52 -39.97 24.27
N ARG A 4 -1.10 -39.02 25.01
CA ARG A 4 -1.52 -37.72 24.47
C ARG A 4 -0.24 -36.95 24.09
N PRO A 5 -0.17 -36.30 22.92
CA PRO A 5 0.92 -35.39 22.64
C PRO A 5 0.89 -34.24 23.65
N ASP A 6 2.07 -33.89 24.16
CA ASP A 6 2.27 -32.98 25.27
C ASP A 6 1.95 -31.53 24.87
N ARG A 7 1.09 -30.86 25.65
CA ARG A 7 0.44 -29.58 25.32
C ARG A 7 1.39 -28.39 25.31
N ALA A 8 2.52 -28.51 26.00
CA ALA A 8 3.59 -27.52 26.02
C ALA A 8 4.49 -27.57 24.77
N THR A 9 4.44 -28.66 23.98
CA THR A 9 5.38 -28.88 22.87
C THR A 9 5.03 -28.07 21.64
N ALA A 10 3.75 -27.83 21.34
CA ALA A 10 3.32 -27.05 20.16
C ALA A 10 3.67 -25.55 20.30
N TRP A 11 3.46 -24.96 21.49
CA TRP A 11 3.88 -23.58 21.77
C TRP A 11 5.41 -23.44 21.75
N ARG A 12 6.12 -24.43 22.31
CA ARG A 12 7.59 -24.49 22.22
C ARG A 12 8.08 -24.77 20.80
N GLU A 13 7.34 -25.48 19.94
CA GLU A 13 7.66 -25.64 18.52
C GLU A 13 7.56 -24.31 17.77
N VAL A 14 6.47 -23.55 17.98
CA VAL A 14 6.28 -22.17 17.46
C VAL A 14 7.40 -21.24 17.93
N LEU A 15 7.84 -21.34 19.19
CA LEU A 15 8.96 -20.56 19.72
C LEU A 15 10.35 -21.13 19.35
N SER A 16 10.50 -22.43 19.11
CA SER A 16 11.81 -23.07 18.85
C SER A 16 12.27 -22.94 17.40
N GLN A 17 11.34 -22.79 16.44
CA GLN A 17 11.67 -22.38 15.07
C GLN A 17 12.37 -21.00 15.05
N GLN A 18 12.26 -20.19 16.11
CA GLN A 18 12.90 -18.89 16.28
C GLN A 18 14.38 -18.98 16.70
N ALA A 19 14.86 -20.13 17.19
CA ALA A 19 16.20 -20.24 17.78
C ALA A 19 17.33 -20.46 16.75
N THR A 20 17.02 -20.82 15.50
CA THR A 20 18.02 -21.26 14.50
C THR A 20 18.58 -20.18 13.56
N SER A 21 18.17 -18.90 13.66
CA SER A 21 18.62 -17.84 12.73
C SER A 21 19.54 -16.77 13.35
N TRP A 22 20.09 -17.01 14.54
CA TRP A 22 20.92 -16.03 15.25
C TRP A 22 22.39 -16.05 14.80
N SER A 23 22.67 -15.47 13.62
CA SER A 23 23.99 -14.89 13.33
C SER A 23 24.00 -14.01 12.07
N SER A 24 23.98 -12.68 12.22
CA SER A 24 24.68 -11.76 11.29
C SER A 24 24.71 -10.29 11.71
N PRO A 25 25.65 -9.49 11.16
CA PRO A 25 26.21 -8.31 11.81
C PRO A 25 25.40 -7.04 11.60
N ARG A 26 25.55 -6.14 12.59
CA ARG A 26 25.13 -4.74 12.54
C ARG A 26 25.80 -4.02 11.35
N SER A 27 25.05 -3.79 10.27
CA SER A 27 25.33 -2.69 9.35
C SER A 27 24.12 -1.75 9.31
N LEU A 28 24.32 -0.51 9.77
CA LEU A 28 23.36 0.58 9.69
C LEU A 28 23.16 0.97 8.22
N SER A 29 22.16 0.38 7.55
CA SER A 29 21.73 0.81 6.22
C SER A 29 20.42 1.59 6.28
N ARG A 30 20.50 2.83 5.78
CA ARG A 30 19.49 3.84 5.41
C ARG A 30 17.99 3.46 5.56
N PRO A 31 17.18 4.28 6.24
CA PRO A 31 15.80 3.94 6.55
C PRO A 31 14.80 4.43 5.46
N TYR A 32 13.86 3.57 5.07
CA TYR A 32 12.60 3.86 4.34
C TYR A 32 12.62 4.30 2.87
N ALA A 33 13.58 3.87 2.06
CA ALA A 33 13.14 3.43 0.73
C ALA A 33 12.57 2.03 0.95
N ALA A 34 11.28 1.80 0.70
CA ALA A 34 10.78 0.45 0.48
C ALA A 34 11.51 -0.08 -0.76
N LYS A 35 12.78 -0.45 -0.61
CA LYS A 35 13.42 -1.33 -1.56
C LYS A 35 12.55 -2.57 -1.45
N TRP A 36 11.82 -2.86 -2.51
CA TRP A 36 11.19 -4.14 -2.75
C TRP A 36 12.33 -5.16 -2.90
N GLN A 37 13.06 -5.43 -1.80
CA GLN A 37 14.36 -6.11 -1.74
C GLN A 37 14.27 -7.57 -2.18
N THR A 38 13.04 -8.10 -2.27
CA THR A 38 12.72 -9.39 -2.88
C THR A 38 12.85 -9.38 -4.41
N LEU A 39 12.81 -8.21 -5.05
CA LEU A 39 13.01 -8.05 -6.48
C LEU A 39 14.49 -7.76 -6.76
N GLY A 40 15.16 -8.69 -7.43
CA GLY A 40 16.52 -8.49 -7.91
C GLY A 40 16.62 -7.29 -8.86
N PRO A 41 17.78 -6.60 -8.93
CA PRO A 41 17.96 -5.50 -9.87
C PRO A 41 17.83 -6.03 -11.30
N GLU A 42 16.93 -5.44 -12.07
CA GLU A 42 16.77 -5.74 -13.48
C GLU A 42 17.24 -4.55 -14.33
N TRP A 43 17.92 -4.90 -15.42
CA TRP A 43 18.42 -3.92 -16.38
C TRP A 43 17.43 -3.82 -17.55
N PRO A 44 17.00 -2.61 -17.93
CA PRO A 44 16.05 -2.42 -19.02
C PRO A 44 16.50 -3.05 -20.32
N ARG A 45 15.58 -3.49 -21.17
CA ARG A 45 15.99 -3.94 -22.51
C ARG A 45 16.68 -2.82 -23.28
N ARG A 46 16.26 -1.58 -23.06
CA ARG A 46 16.80 -0.40 -23.72
C ARG A 46 16.83 0.80 -22.80
N LEU A 47 17.75 1.73 -23.09
CA LEU A 47 17.84 3.03 -22.44
C LEU A 47 17.96 4.14 -23.49
N LEU A 48 17.24 5.23 -23.30
CA LEU A 48 17.42 6.45 -24.08
C LEU A 48 18.70 7.16 -23.63
N HIS A 49 19.68 7.26 -24.52
CA HIS A 49 20.83 8.15 -24.32
C HIS A 49 20.41 9.58 -24.65
N ILE A 50 20.23 10.39 -23.61
CA ILE A 50 19.63 11.73 -23.68
C ILE A 50 20.43 12.67 -24.60
N PRO A 51 21.78 12.77 -24.51
CA PRO A 51 22.53 13.72 -25.33
C PRO A 51 22.37 13.52 -26.85
N THR A 52 22.13 12.29 -27.30
CA THR A 52 21.96 11.99 -28.74
C THR A 52 20.52 11.67 -29.12
N MET A 53 19.59 11.66 -28.18
CA MET A 53 18.21 11.18 -28.37
C MET A 53 18.16 9.83 -29.10
N THR A 54 18.99 8.88 -28.65
CA THR A 54 19.10 7.54 -29.25
C THR A 54 18.72 6.48 -28.23
N SER A 55 17.73 5.65 -28.54
CA SER A 55 17.44 4.46 -27.75
C SER A 55 18.50 3.40 -28.02
N VAL A 56 19.14 2.90 -26.96
CA VAL A 56 20.25 1.96 -27.00
C VAL A 56 19.78 0.61 -26.47
N GLU A 57 19.93 -0.45 -27.25
CA GLU A 57 19.66 -1.81 -26.78
C GLU A 57 20.75 -2.32 -25.86
N ARG A 58 20.34 -3.03 -24.81
CA ARG A 58 21.22 -3.71 -23.88
C ARG A 58 21.99 -4.82 -24.60
N MET A 59 23.31 -4.75 -24.54
CA MET A 59 24.22 -5.80 -25.03
C MET A 59 24.57 -6.79 -23.90
N PRO A 60 25.12 -7.97 -24.22
CA PRO A 60 25.54 -8.96 -23.22
C PRO A 60 26.40 -8.34 -22.10
N GLY A 61 26.12 -8.73 -20.86
CA GLY A 61 26.76 -8.16 -19.67
C GLY A 61 26.17 -6.82 -19.22
N ASP A 62 24.91 -6.51 -19.53
CA ASP A 62 24.23 -5.26 -19.13
C ASP A 62 24.98 -3.99 -19.63
N MET A 63 25.47 -4.06 -20.87
CA MET A 63 26.26 -3.00 -21.50
C MET A 63 25.36 -2.10 -22.38
N TYR A 64 25.52 -0.78 -22.28
CA TYR A 64 24.83 0.21 -23.11
C TYR A 64 25.84 1.21 -23.66
N ARG A 65 26.03 1.26 -24.98
CA ARG A 65 27.07 2.09 -25.63
C ARG A 65 28.48 1.95 -25.03
N GLY A 66 28.84 0.74 -24.59
CA GLY A 66 30.15 0.50 -23.97
C GLY A 66 30.23 0.87 -22.48
N GLU A 67 29.16 1.38 -21.88
CA GLU A 67 29.06 1.59 -20.44
C GLU A 67 28.41 0.37 -19.79
N HIS A 68 29.11 -0.21 -18.81
CA HIS A 68 28.58 -1.29 -17.99
C HIS A 68 27.63 -0.72 -16.94
N ARG A 69 26.36 -1.14 -16.98
CA ARG A 69 25.38 -0.82 -15.92
C ARG A 69 25.30 0.69 -15.60
N PRO A 70 25.07 1.57 -16.60
CA PRO A 70 25.12 3.01 -16.40
C PRO A 70 24.00 3.48 -15.47
N LYS A 71 24.21 4.62 -14.81
CA LYS A 71 23.12 5.30 -14.10
C LYS A 71 22.08 5.77 -15.11
N TYR A 72 20.81 5.54 -14.82
CA TYR A 72 19.70 6.04 -15.62
C TYR A 72 18.60 6.62 -14.73
N ASN A 73 17.86 7.58 -15.28
CA ASN A 73 16.65 8.13 -14.68
C ASN A 73 15.40 7.51 -15.31
N ILE A 74 14.24 7.68 -14.68
CA ILE A 74 12.94 7.29 -15.25
C ILE A 74 12.06 8.52 -15.38
N LEU A 75 11.33 8.62 -16.49
CA LEU A 75 10.20 9.52 -16.62
C LEU A 75 8.89 8.74 -16.48
N SER A 76 8.12 9.09 -15.47
CA SER A 76 6.77 8.60 -15.21
C SER A 76 5.76 9.68 -15.62
N TYR A 77 4.88 9.37 -16.57
CA TYR A 77 3.97 10.33 -17.20
C TYR A 77 2.84 9.58 -17.92
N THR A 78 1.80 10.29 -18.35
CA THR A 78 0.65 9.68 -19.05
C THR A 78 0.58 10.15 -20.50
N TRP A 79 0.80 9.24 -21.44
CA TRP A 79 0.76 9.53 -22.87
C TRP A 79 -0.25 8.66 -23.63
N GLY A 80 -0.39 7.37 -23.29
CA GLY A 80 -1.15 6.41 -24.09
C GLY A 80 -2.65 6.72 -24.29
N ARG A 81 -3.27 7.51 -23.40
CA ARG A 81 -4.67 7.97 -23.57
C ARG A 81 -4.83 9.07 -24.63
N TRP A 82 -3.71 9.69 -24.99
CA TRP A 82 -3.62 10.85 -25.88
C TRP A 82 -2.83 10.52 -27.15
N GLU A 83 -2.59 9.23 -27.39
CA GLU A 83 -1.92 8.75 -28.59
C GLU A 83 -2.78 9.05 -29.82
N ILE A 84 -2.15 9.68 -30.82
CA ILE A 84 -2.74 9.90 -32.14
C ILE A 84 -2.40 8.69 -33.00
N ARG A 85 -3.42 8.00 -33.50
CA ARG A 85 -3.25 6.85 -34.38
C ARG A 85 -2.88 7.24 -35.81
N ASP A 86 -3.15 8.47 -36.19
CA ASP A 86 -2.82 9.00 -37.51
C ASP A 86 -1.31 9.32 -37.62
N HIS A 87 -0.82 9.34 -38.87
CA HIS A 87 0.56 9.69 -39.18
C HIS A 87 0.75 11.21 -39.12
N GLU A 88 0.94 11.74 -37.91
CA GLU A 88 1.38 13.14 -37.67
C GLU A 88 2.83 13.13 -37.14
N PRO A 89 3.85 13.19 -38.02
CA PRO A 89 5.26 13.15 -37.62
C PRO A 89 5.69 14.31 -36.71
N GLU A 90 5.06 15.48 -36.85
CA GLU A 90 5.34 16.70 -36.08
C GLU A 90 5.04 16.55 -34.58
N ASN A 91 4.14 15.62 -34.23
CA ASN A 91 3.74 15.33 -32.86
C ASN A 91 4.54 14.16 -32.25
N ARG A 92 5.58 13.67 -32.94
CA ARG A 92 6.45 12.58 -32.49
C ARG A 92 7.78 13.14 -31.98
N LEU A 93 8.18 12.69 -30.80
CA LEU A 93 9.51 13.00 -30.29
C LEU A 93 10.57 12.32 -31.16
N GLY A 94 11.52 13.12 -31.67
CA GLY A 94 12.60 12.61 -32.52
C GLY A 94 13.58 11.71 -31.75
N ILE A 95 13.33 10.41 -31.75
CA ILE A 95 14.18 9.37 -31.15
C ILE A 95 14.72 8.47 -32.26
N SER A 96 16.03 8.21 -32.20
CA SER A 96 16.74 7.31 -33.11
C SER A 96 17.04 5.95 -32.47
N GLY A 97 17.41 4.96 -33.28
CA GLY A 97 17.91 3.66 -32.81
C GLY A 97 16.83 2.61 -32.52
N VAL A 98 15.54 2.91 -32.74
CA VAL A 98 14.42 1.97 -32.59
C VAL A 98 13.90 1.50 -33.95
N SER A 99 13.23 0.34 -33.98
CA SER A 99 12.59 -0.21 -35.19
C SER A 99 11.09 0.06 -35.28
N TRP A 100 10.45 0.49 -34.19
CA TRP A 100 9.04 0.82 -34.14
C TRP A 100 8.82 2.33 -34.27
N THR A 101 7.58 2.71 -34.53
CA THR A 101 7.21 4.11 -34.64
C THR A 101 7.01 4.71 -33.25
N ILE A 102 7.68 5.82 -32.94
CA ILE A 102 7.48 6.55 -31.68
C ILE A 102 6.06 7.14 -31.67
N PRO A 103 5.19 6.82 -30.69
CA PRO A 103 3.83 7.36 -30.61
C PRO A 103 3.75 8.88 -30.71
N ALA A 104 2.76 9.37 -31.46
CA ALA A 104 2.41 10.79 -31.53
C ALA A 104 1.45 11.16 -30.40
N VAL A 105 1.59 12.32 -29.78
CA VAL A 105 0.82 12.71 -28.58
C VAL A 105 0.28 14.13 -28.70
N THR A 106 -0.96 14.38 -28.26
CA THR A 106 -1.60 15.72 -28.29
C THR A 106 -1.61 16.48 -26.97
N CYS A 107 -1.43 15.81 -25.84
CA CYS A 107 -1.65 16.43 -24.53
C CYS A 107 -0.55 17.42 -24.11
N PHE A 108 0.60 17.39 -24.78
CA PHE A 108 1.71 18.32 -24.66
C PHE A 108 2.47 18.38 -25.99
N THR A 109 3.31 19.40 -26.16
CA THR A 109 4.12 19.59 -27.35
C THR A 109 5.40 18.75 -27.31
N VAL A 110 5.96 18.47 -28.49
CA VAL A 110 7.27 17.80 -28.61
C VAL A 110 8.38 18.60 -27.94
N GLU A 111 8.30 19.94 -27.95
CA GLU A 111 9.29 20.80 -27.30
C GLU A 111 9.22 20.70 -25.78
N GLU A 112 8.02 20.79 -25.17
CA GLU A 112 7.85 20.58 -23.72
C GLU A 112 8.40 19.22 -23.30
N PHE A 113 8.12 18.17 -24.07
CA PHE A 113 8.62 16.83 -23.79
C PHE A 113 10.14 16.72 -23.92
N ARG A 114 10.73 17.35 -24.95
CA ARG A 114 12.18 17.42 -25.12
C ARG A 114 12.84 18.13 -23.94
N GLN A 115 12.29 19.26 -23.50
CA GLN A 115 12.82 20.02 -22.37
C GLN A 115 12.84 19.20 -21.08
N VAL A 116 11.78 18.44 -20.81
CA VAL A 116 11.70 17.52 -19.66
C VAL A 116 12.79 16.44 -19.72
N ILE A 117 12.99 15.81 -20.88
CA ILE A 117 14.02 14.78 -21.04
C ILE A 117 15.42 15.38 -20.86
N LEU A 118 15.68 16.57 -21.42
CA LEU A 118 16.95 17.28 -21.22
C LEU A 118 17.17 17.63 -19.75
N LYS A 119 16.13 18.05 -19.02
CA LYS A 119 16.19 18.34 -17.58
C LYS A 119 16.61 17.11 -16.78
N MET A 120 16.05 15.93 -17.09
CA MET A 120 16.48 14.68 -16.46
C MET A 120 17.95 14.38 -16.73
N GLY A 121 18.44 14.76 -17.92
CA GLY A 121 19.82 14.63 -18.39
C GLY A 121 20.87 15.31 -17.49
N GLU A 122 20.47 16.31 -16.70
CA GLU A 122 21.35 17.01 -15.76
C GLU A 122 21.91 16.09 -14.65
N THR A 123 21.26 14.96 -14.38
CA THR A 123 21.61 14.06 -13.27
C THR A 123 22.06 12.68 -13.71
N ALA A 124 21.68 12.23 -14.91
CA ALA A 124 22.18 11.03 -15.55
C ALA A 124 22.04 11.13 -17.08
N PRO A 125 22.99 10.63 -17.88
CA PRO A 125 22.94 10.73 -19.35
C PRO A 125 21.97 9.73 -19.99
N PHE A 126 21.51 8.72 -19.24
CA PHE A 126 20.52 7.75 -19.69
C PHE A 126 19.17 7.96 -19.01
N ALA A 127 18.10 7.70 -19.73
CA ALA A 127 16.76 7.60 -19.18
C ALA A 127 16.04 6.36 -19.70
N TRP A 128 15.15 5.81 -18.88
CA TRP A 128 14.11 4.90 -19.30
C TRP A 128 12.83 5.71 -19.47
N VAL A 129 12.33 5.76 -20.70
CA VAL A 129 11.13 6.48 -21.12
C VAL A 129 10.32 5.51 -21.98
N ASP A 130 9.07 5.23 -21.60
CA ASP A 130 8.24 4.16 -22.16
C ASP A 130 8.31 4.07 -23.70
N ILE A 131 7.99 5.17 -24.38
CA ILE A 131 7.92 5.22 -25.84
C ILE A 131 9.27 4.97 -26.52
N ALA A 132 10.37 5.24 -25.82
CA ALA A 132 11.74 5.13 -26.31
C ALA A 132 12.35 3.76 -25.98
N CYS A 133 11.89 3.10 -24.91
CA CYS A 133 12.54 1.93 -24.34
C CYS A 133 11.73 0.65 -24.49
N ILE A 134 10.41 0.77 -24.70
CA ILE A 134 9.49 -0.36 -24.90
C ILE A 134 8.97 -0.31 -26.33
N ASP A 135 9.09 -1.43 -27.03
CA ASP A 135 8.47 -1.61 -28.35
C ASP A 135 6.94 -1.62 -28.19
N GLN A 136 6.29 -0.56 -28.66
CA GLN A 136 4.84 -0.38 -28.53
C GLN A 136 4.04 -1.21 -29.53
N GLU A 137 4.69 -1.75 -30.57
CA GLU A 137 4.07 -2.52 -31.65
C GLU A 137 4.19 -4.04 -31.39
N ASN A 138 5.17 -4.48 -30.59
CA ASN A 138 5.40 -5.89 -30.26
C ASN A 138 4.87 -6.29 -28.87
N TYR A 139 3.66 -6.87 -28.83
CA TYR A 139 2.98 -7.21 -27.59
C TYR A 139 3.75 -8.18 -26.66
N PRO A 140 4.33 -9.30 -27.13
CA PRO A 140 5.18 -10.14 -26.27
C PRO A 140 6.37 -9.40 -25.66
N VAL A 141 7.07 -8.57 -26.43
CA VAL A 141 8.23 -7.79 -25.93
C VAL A 141 7.77 -6.74 -24.91
N LYS A 142 6.64 -6.09 -25.17
CA LYS A 142 6.00 -5.16 -24.24
C LYS A 142 5.66 -5.84 -22.92
N MET A 143 5.00 -7.00 -22.94
CA MET A 143 4.61 -7.71 -21.72
C MET A 143 5.80 -8.26 -20.93
N ASP A 144 6.87 -8.68 -21.61
CA ASP A 144 8.14 -9.04 -20.95
C ASP A 144 8.77 -7.84 -20.22
N GLU A 145 8.83 -6.65 -20.84
CA GLU A 145 9.37 -5.45 -20.20
C GLU A 145 8.47 -4.94 -19.06
N VAL A 146 7.14 -4.97 -19.24
CA VAL A 146 6.16 -4.64 -18.18
C VAL A 146 6.34 -5.57 -16.98
N GLY A 147 6.54 -6.87 -17.22
CA GLY A 147 6.84 -7.86 -16.18
C GLY A 147 8.17 -7.62 -15.44
N ARG A 148 9.05 -6.74 -15.96
CA ARG A 148 10.32 -6.30 -15.38
C ARG A 148 10.30 -4.90 -14.76
N GLN A 149 9.19 -4.16 -14.91
CA GLN A 149 9.12 -2.75 -14.57
C GLN A 149 9.49 -2.47 -13.11
N ALA A 150 9.09 -3.33 -12.17
CA ALA A 150 9.42 -3.16 -10.76
C ALA A 150 10.93 -3.23 -10.48
N GLY A 151 11.67 -4.18 -11.08
CA GLY A 151 13.13 -4.26 -10.98
C GLY A 151 13.84 -3.09 -11.64
N ILE A 152 13.31 -2.61 -12.78
CA ILE A 152 13.80 -1.42 -13.48
C ILE A 152 13.64 -0.15 -12.64
N PHE A 153 12.48 0.06 -12.01
CA PHE A 153 12.24 1.21 -11.14
C PHE A 153 13.12 1.17 -9.88
N ALA A 154 13.29 -0.02 -9.29
CA ALA A 154 14.12 -0.22 -8.11
C ALA A 154 15.60 0.11 -8.34
N ASN A 155 16.10 -0.10 -9.57
CA ASN A 155 17.50 0.13 -9.93
C ASN A 155 17.79 1.54 -10.50
N ALA A 156 16.75 2.32 -10.80
CA ALA A 156 16.92 3.66 -11.36
C ALA A 156 17.58 4.65 -10.38
N HIS A 157 18.42 5.54 -10.91
CA HIS A 157 19.08 6.59 -10.12
C HIS A 157 18.05 7.58 -9.53
N ARG A 158 17.14 8.09 -10.37
CA ARG A 158 16.02 8.96 -9.98
C ARG A 158 14.79 8.65 -10.82
N VAL A 159 13.62 8.91 -10.26
CA VAL A 159 12.35 8.90 -11.00
C VAL A 159 11.72 10.27 -10.93
N TYR A 160 11.25 10.74 -12.08
CA TYR A 160 10.55 12.00 -12.23
C TYR A 160 9.10 11.74 -12.60
N VAL A 161 8.18 12.37 -11.89
CA VAL A 161 6.75 12.37 -12.23
C VAL A 161 6.45 13.67 -12.95
N TRP A 162 6.11 13.61 -14.24
CA TRP A 162 5.79 14.79 -15.02
C TRP A 162 4.28 15.06 -15.05
N LEU A 163 3.87 16.08 -14.32
CA LEU A 163 2.49 16.59 -14.28
C LEU A 163 2.33 17.62 -15.40
N TRP A 164 2.13 17.12 -16.61
CA TRP A 164 2.13 17.93 -17.83
C TRP A 164 0.92 18.87 -17.94
N SER A 165 -0.12 18.70 -17.11
CA SER A 165 -1.30 19.58 -17.17
C SER A 165 -1.17 20.86 -16.34
N ILE A 166 -0.13 20.99 -15.51
CA ILE A 166 0.03 22.05 -14.52
C ILE A 166 1.37 22.77 -14.66
N ASP A 167 1.35 24.10 -14.76
CA ASP A 167 2.56 24.92 -14.76
C ASP A 167 3.18 25.05 -13.35
N MET A 168 4.44 25.46 -13.29
CA MET A 168 5.18 25.56 -12.02
C MET A 168 4.50 26.46 -10.98
N SER A 169 3.97 27.62 -11.39
CA SER A 169 3.36 28.59 -10.46
C SER A 169 2.07 28.06 -9.83
N SER A 170 1.25 27.38 -10.64
CA SER A 170 0.04 26.69 -10.21
C SER A 170 0.36 25.50 -9.30
N MET A 171 1.41 24.74 -9.63
CA MET A 171 1.86 23.59 -8.83
C MET A 171 2.34 24.04 -7.45
N GLU A 172 3.23 25.03 -7.40
CA GLU A 172 3.83 25.53 -6.17
C GLU A 172 2.78 26.07 -5.19
N SER A 173 1.89 26.94 -5.68
CA SER A 173 0.81 27.53 -4.87
C SER A 173 -0.14 26.47 -4.32
N SER A 174 -0.54 25.51 -5.14
CA SER A 174 -1.45 24.44 -4.72
C SER A 174 -0.78 23.50 -3.70
N VAL A 175 0.49 23.16 -3.90
CA VAL A 175 1.22 22.25 -2.99
C VAL A 175 1.42 22.93 -1.65
N LEU A 176 1.77 24.23 -1.65
CA LEU A 176 1.86 25.02 -0.43
C LEU A 176 0.54 25.01 0.36
N THR A 177 -0.61 25.15 -0.31
CA THR A 177 -1.92 25.08 0.36
C THR A 177 -2.15 23.71 0.99
N VAL A 178 -1.94 22.61 0.23
CA VAL A 178 -2.09 21.25 0.76
C VAL A 178 -1.17 21.00 1.97
N ILE A 179 0.07 21.51 1.94
CA ILE A 179 1.02 21.35 3.05
C ILE A 179 0.57 22.19 4.26
N LYS A 180 0.32 23.49 4.08
CA LYS A 180 -0.02 24.43 5.15
C LYS A 180 -1.32 24.04 5.84
N ASP A 181 -2.31 23.65 5.04
CA ASP A 181 -3.65 23.31 5.51
C ASP A 181 -3.85 21.80 5.63
N SER A 182 -2.79 20.98 5.61
CA SER A 182 -2.87 19.52 5.87
C SER A 182 -3.51 19.18 7.22
N THR A 183 -3.48 20.13 8.15
CA THR A 183 -4.14 20.07 9.45
C THR A 183 -5.26 21.12 9.55
N VAL A 184 -6.11 21.26 8.52
CA VAL A 184 -7.22 22.23 8.23
C VAL A 184 -7.99 22.84 9.44
N THR A 185 -7.79 22.36 10.67
CA THR A 185 -8.56 22.67 11.86
C THR A 185 -7.76 22.86 13.16
N ALA A 186 -6.43 22.98 13.13
CA ALA A 186 -5.67 23.14 14.39
C ALA A 186 -5.87 24.50 15.08
N ASP A 187 -6.31 25.54 14.36
CA ASP A 187 -6.48 26.87 14.95
C ASP A 187 -7.92 27.12 15.43
N ARG A 188 -8.12 26.93 16.75
CA ARG A 188 -9.35 27.28 17.47
C ARG A 188 -9.32 28.71 18.03
N SER A 189 -8.34 29.52 17.65
CA SER A 189 -8.13 30.85 18.23
C SER A 189 -9.15 31.86 17.70
N PRO A 190 -9.63 32.81 18.53
CA PRO A 190 -10.37 33.97 18.05
C PRO A 190 -9.54 34.72 17.00
N GLY A 191 -10.05 34.84 15.76
CA GLY A 191 -9.35 35.46 14.63
C GLY A 191 -8.80 34.50 13.55
N GLY A 192 -9.05 33.19 13.67
CA GLY A 192 -8.69 32.21 12.64
C GLY A 192 -9.39 32.43 11.29
N ARG A 193 -8.81 31.90 10.21
CA ARG A 193 -9.42 31.94 8.86
C ARG A 193 -10.80 31.29 8.84
N ASP A 194 -11.69 31.84 8.03
CA ASP A 194 -13.03 31.27 7.79
C ASP A 194 -12.92 29.82 7.28
N SER A 195 -13.70 28.91 7.88
CA SER A 195 -13.57 27.47 7.61
C SER A 195 -14.05 27.09 6.21
N LEU A 196 -15.04 27.81 5.68
CA LEU A 196 -15.53 27.60 4.33
C LEU A 196 -14.49 28.08 3.30
N ALA A 197 -13.87 29.24 3.52
CA ALA A 197 -12.78 29.74 2.69
C ALA A 197 -11.58 28.78 2.67
N VAL A 198 -11.14 28.28 3.84
CA VAL A 198 -10.04 27.31 3.92
C VAL A 198 -10.40 26.01 3.17
N LEU A 199 -11.62 25.48 3.38
CA LEU A 199 -12.05 24.27 2.68
C LEU A 199 -12.07 24.49 1.16
N LYS A 200 -12.52 25.66 0.70
CA LYS A 200 -12.52 26.01 -0.72
C LYS A 200 -11.10 26.04 -1.28
N ASP A 201 -10.15 26.71 -0.62
CA ASP A 201 -8.76 26.78 -1.07
C ASP A 201 -8.10 25.39 -1.13
N VAL A 202 -8.35 24.56 -0.11
CA VAL A 202 -7.88 23.17 -0.07
C VAL A 202 -8.49 22.37 -1.21
N THR A 203 -9.80 22.48 -1.43
CA THR A 203 -10.50 21.74 -2.50
C THR A 203 -9.99 22.16 -3.87
N ASP A 204 -9.85 23.46 -4.13
CA ASP A 204 -9.33 24.00 -5.40
C ASP A 204 -7.88 23.55 -5.65
N SER A 205 -7.06 23.46 -4.59
CA SER A 205 -5.66 23.00 -4.68
C SER A 205 -5.55 21.49 -4.90
N VAL A 206 -6.40 20.72 -4.22
CA VAL A 206 -6.52 19.26 -4.38
C VAL A 206 -6.94 18.93 -5.82
N GLU A 207 -7.98 19.59 -6.34
CA GLU A 207 -8.42 19.41 -7.73
C GLU A 207 -7.33 19.78 -8.72
N ARG A 208 -6.57 20.85 -8.47
CA ARG A 208 -5.55 21.32 -9.42
C ARG A 208 -4.34 20.38 -9.52
N ILE A 209 -3.88 19.82 -8.41
CA ILE A 209 -2.73 18.89 -8.39
C ILE A 209 -3.16 17.48 -8.75
N PHE A 210 -4.11 16.95 -7.98
CA PHE A 210 -4.53 15.55 -8.08
C PHE A 210 -5.51 15.31 -9.22
N GLY A 211 -5.94 16.38 -9.90
CA GLY A 211 -6.68 16.31 -11.17
C GLY A 211 -5.78 16.04 -12.38
N ASP A 212 -4.44 16.12 -12.23
CA ASP A 212 -3.54 15.69 -13.29
C ASP A 212 -3.76 14.21 -13.62
N TRP A 213 -3.68 13.89 -14.90
CA TRP A 213 -3.96 12.56 -15.43
C TRP A 213 -3.07 11.47 -14.82
N TRP A 214 -1.86 11.83 -14.35
CA TRP A 214 -1.00 10.93 -13.61
C TRP A 214 -1.69 10.33 -12.39
N PHE A 215 -2.49 11.09 -11.65
CA PHE A 215 -3.22 10.60 -10.48
C PHE A 215 -4.50 9.82 -10.81
N SER A 216 -4.88 9.77 -12.09
CA SER A 216 -6.02 8.96 -12.56
C SER A 216 -5.59 7.68 -13.30
N SER A 217 -4.31 7.58 -13.68
CA SER A 217 -3.79 6.42 -14.41
C SER A 217 -3.59 5.23 -13.49
N LEU A 218 -4.02 4.05 -13.95
CA LEU A 218 -3.78 2.81 -13.23
C LEU A 218 -2.29 2.42 -13.28
N TRP A 219 -1.64 2.60 -14.42
CA TRP A 219 -0.22 2.24 -14.60
C TRP A 219 0.71 3.06 -13.71
N THR A 220 0.41 4.34 -13.51
CA THR A 220 1.19 5.23 -12.63
C THR A 220 1.00 4.92 -11.14
N LEU A 221 -0.04 4.16 -10.77
CA LEU A 221 -0.26 3.73 -9.39
C LEU A 221 0.90 2.85 -8.92
N GLN A 222 1.26 1.85 -9.72
CA GLN A 222 2.44 1.00 -9.46
C GLN A 222 3.73 1.82 -9.43
N GLU A 223 3.89 2.78 -10.34
CA GLU A 223 5.09 3.61 -10.42
C GLU A 223 5.31 4.44 -9.15
N GLY A 224 4.25 5.06 -8.63
CA GLY A 224 4.31 5.84 -7.41
C GLY A 224 4.65 5.02 -6.16
N VAL A 225 4.29 3.75 -6.16
CA VAL A 225 4.56 2.80 -5.06
C VAL A 225 6.01 2.35 -5.07
N LEU A 226 6.51 2.03 -6.27
CA LEU A 226 7.89 1.62 -6.46
C LEU A 226 8.85 2.76 -6.10
N ARG A 227 8.44 4.01 -6.31
CA ARG A 227 9.28 5.20 -6.17
C ARG A 227 8.57 6.33 -5.43
N GLN A 228 8.35 6.10 -4.15
CA GLN A 228 7.88 7.13 -3.22
C GLN A 228 8.81 8.36 -3.13
N ASP A 229 10.08 8.20 -3.49
CA ASP A 229 11.08 9.27 -3.61
C ASP A 229 11.06 10.01 -4.97
N ALA A 230 10.11 9.67 -5.86
CA ALA A 230 9.99 10.34 -7.16
C ALA A 230 9.73 11.83 -7.00
N ILE A 231 10.32 12.64 -7.89
CA ILE A 231 10.29 14.11 -7.83
C ILE A 231 9.35 14.64 -8.91
N PHE A 232 8.49 15.59 -8.55
CA PHE A 232 7.59 16.22 -9.52
C PHE A 232 8.32 17.19 -10.46
N LEU A 233 7.93 17.10 -11.74
CA LEU A 233 8.19 18.07 -12.78
C LEU A 233 6.87 18.72 -13.19
N SER A 234 6.87 20.04 -13.28
CA SER A 234 5.76 20.79 -13.90
C SER A 234 5.75 20.63 -15.42
N ARG A 235 4.68 21.12 -16.06
CA ARG A 235 4.53 21.16 -17.52
C ARG A 235 5.76 21.69 -18.25
N ASP A 236 6.35 22.75 -17.71
CA ASP A 236 7.54 23.43 -18.22
C ASP A 236 8.87 22.79 -17.80
N GLY A 237 8.84 21.60 -17.20
CA GLY A 237 10.04 20.85 -16.84
C GLY A 237 10.80 21.43 -15.64
N GLN A 238 10.17 22.29 -14.85
CA GLN A 238 10.75 22.80 -13.62
C GLN A 238 10.52 21.80 -12.48
N LEU A 239 11.51 21.70 -11.60
CA LEU A 239 11.42 20.87 -10.40
C LEU A 239 10.76 21.67 -9.29
N LEU A 240 9.97 21.00 -8.46
CA LEU A 240 9.47 21.56 -7.21
C LEU A 240 10.59 21.65 -6.14
N LYS A 241 11.66 22.39 -6.46
CA LYS A 241 12.92 22.38 -5.70
C LYS A 241 13.02 23.48 -4.65
N ASP A 242 12.11 24.45 -4.66
CA ASP A 242 12.23 25.69 -3.87
C ASP A 242 11.24 25.79 -2.69
N LEU A 243 10.43 24.75 -2.46
CA LEU A 243 9.52 24.69 -1.30
C LEU A 243 10.24 24.55 0.04
N VAL A 244 11.42 23.91 0.07
CA VAL A 244 12.20 23.72 1.31
C VAL A 244 12.64 25.05 1.89
N ASP A 245 13.12 25.96 1.05
CA ASP A 245 13.61 27.27 1.49
C ASP A 245 12.45 28.20 1.92
N MET A 246 11.32 28.15 1.23
CA MET A 246 10.10 28.85 1.68
C MET A 246 9.51 28.29 2.98
N TYR A 247 9.57 26.97 3.19
CA TYR A 247 9.11 26.37 4.44
C TYR A 247 10.09 26.64 5.61
N ARG A 248 11.40 26.75 5.34
CA ARG A 248 12.42 27.19 6.32
C ARG A 248 12.15 28.59 6.85
N ASP A 249 11.77 29.53 6.00
CA ASP A 249 11.50 30.91 6.42
C ASP A 249 10.24 31.05 7.28
N SER A 250 9.23 30.20 7.06
CA SER A 250 8.00 30.20 7.87
C SER A 250 8.11 29.45 9.21
N ASN A 251 9.06 28.52 9.37
CA ASN A 251 9.24 27.69 10.58
C ASN A 251 10.46 28.04 11.45
N ARG A 252 11.11 29.19 11.24
CA ARG A 252 12.21 29.71 12.10
C ARG A 252 11.87 29.80 13.59
N SER A 253 10.61 29.64 13.98
CA SER A 253 10.15 29.67 15.37
C SER A 253 10.17 28.32 16.10
N LYS A 254 10.48 27.17 15.45
CA LYS A 254 10.43 25.85 16.11
C LYS A 254 11.58 24.91 15.73
N GLY A 255 12.75 25.13 16.35
CA GLY A 255 13.66 24.11 16.90
C GLY A 255 14.07 22.84 16.11
N LEU A 256 13.85 22.73 14.80
CA LEU A 256 14.28 21.55 14.04
C LEU A 256 15.74 21.66 13.60
N ASN A 257 16.54 20.65 13.96
CA ASN A 257 17.97 20.56 13.72
C ASN A 257 18.25 20.30 12.22
N PRO A 258 19.08 21.11 11.52
CA PRO A 258 19.27 21.03 10.07
C PRO A 258 19.95 19.77 9.52
N GLU A 259 20.54 18.91 10.37
CA GLU A 259 21.32 17.74 9.92
C GLU A 259 20.46 16.50 9.53
N ASN A 260 19.14 16.53 9.76
CA ASN A 260 18.23 15.40 9.43
C ASN A 260 17.53 15.53 8.05
N VAL A 261 17.88 16.52 7.23
CA VAL A 261 17.09 16.94 6.04
C VAL A 261 17.45 16.15 4.76
N GLU A 262 18.53 15.37 4.75
CA GLU A 262 18.90 14.54 3.58
C GLU A 262 18.10 13.22 3.45
N THR A 263 17.16 12.94 4.36
CA THR A 263 16.27 11.78 4.19
C THR A 263 15.15 12.11 3.18
N PRO A 264 14.88 11.24 2.18
CA PRO A 264 13.84 11.45 1.14
C PRO A 264 12.44 11.82 1.67
N TYR A 265 12.14 11.48 2.93
CA TYR A 265 10.88 11.76 3.59
C TYR A 265 10.61 13.25 3.88
N TYR A 266 11.61 14.12 3.84
CA TYR A 266 11.43 15.56 4.07
C TYR A 266 11.65 16.42 2.82
N ASN A 267 11.65 15.82 1.62
CA ASN A 267 11.67 16.60 0.39
C ASN A 267 10.22 16.97 -0.01
N PRO A 268 9.79 18.25 0.09
CA PRO A 268 8.44 18.67 -0.28
C PRO A 268 8.13 18.47 -1.76
N GLY A 269 9.16 18.30 -2.59
CA GLY A 269 9.04 17.95 -4.01
C GLY A 269 8.84 16.46 -4.28
N SER A 270 8.88 15.59 -3.26
CA SER A 270 8.70 14.15 -3.43
C SER A 270 7.23 13.72 -3.39
N LEU A 271 6.94 12.62 -4.09
CA LEU A 271 5.64 11.98 -4.08
C LEU A 271 5.19 11.56 -2.67
N SER A 272 6.09 10.97 -1.87
CA SER A 272 5.78 10.53 -0.51
C SER A 272 5.32 11.68 0.39
N TYR A 273 6.03 12.81 0.33
CA TYR A 273 5.71 13.95 1.18
C TYR A 273 4.35 14.53 0.81
N LEU A 274 4.09 14.74 -0.49
CA LEU A 274 2.83 15.30 -0.95
C LEU A 274 1.65 14.38 -0.64
N THR A 275 1.79 13.08 -0.88
CA THR A 275 0.74 12.09 -0.59
C THR A 275 0.50 11.90 0.91
N GLU A 276 1.52 12.03 1.76
CA GLU A 276 1.35 12.08 3.21
C GLU A 276 0.50 13.29 3.63
N LYS A 277 0.80 14.49 3.12
CA LYS A 277 0.01 15.69 3.45
C LYS A 277 -1.41 15.61 2.92
N ALA A 278 -1.59 15.05 1.72
CA ALA A 278 -2.90 14.78 1.15
C ALA A 278 -3.70 13.75 1.96
N TYR A 279 -3.05 12.73 2.51
CA TYR A 279 -3.67 11.79 3.44
C TYR A 279 -4.14 12.48 4.73
N LEU A 280 -3.36 13.39 5.29
CA LEU A 280 -3.79 14.15 6.48
C LEU A 280 -5.04 14.97 6.17
N VAL A 281 -5.12 15.62 5.00
CA VAL A 281 -6.35 16.29 4.54
C VAL A 281 -7.50 15.29 4.44
N TYR A 282 -7.31 14.16 3.76
CA TYR A 282 -8.33 13.11 3.60
C TYR A 282 -8.85 12.65 4.96
N SER A 283 -7.95 12.27 5.88
CA SER A 283 -8.29 11.83 7.23
C SER A 283 -9.16 12.87 7.93
N GLN A 284 -8.77 14.16 7.92
CA GLN A 284 -9.55 15.22 8.56
C GLN A 284 -10.97 15.39 7.94
N LEU A 285 -11.07 15.29 6.62
CA LEU A 285 -12.33 15.45 5.89
C LEU A 285 -13.29 14.25 6.05
N THR A 286 -12.79 13.06 6.40
CA THR A 286 -13.63 11.85 6.58
C THR A 286 -14.29 11.72 7.95
N HIS A 287 -13.83 12.43 8.98
CA HIS A 287 -14.36 12.26 10.34
C HIS A 287 -15.86 12.61 10.43
N ILE A 288 -16.66 11.68 10.96
CA ILE A 288 -18.13 11.77 11.08
C ILE A 288 -18.59 13.00 11.89
N ASN A 289 -17.75 13.49 12.80
CA ASN A 289 -18.01 14.65 13.63
C ASN A 289 -17.26 15.92 13.18
N ASN A 290 -16.79 15.97 11.92
CA ASN A 290 -16.12 17.18 11.44
C ASN A 290 -17.13 18.29 11.12
N ARG A 291 -16.70 19.54 11.29
CA ARG A 291 -17.47 20.75 10.94
C ARG A 291 -17.76 20.88 9.45
N PHE A 292 -16.95 20.23 8.60
CA PHE A 292 -17.14 20.20 7.14
C PHE A 292 -18.32 19.29 6.72
N ASN A 293 -19.04 18.68 7.66
CA ASN A 293 -20.28 17.94 7.44
C ASN A 293 -21.53 18.82 7.33
N GLU A 294 -21.41 20.12 7.62
CA GLU A 294 -22.46 21.11 7.44
C GLU A 294 -22.95 21.18 5.97
N PRO A 295 -24.26 21.39 5.72
CA PRO A 295 -24.85 21.37 4.37
C PRO A 295 -24.14 22.25 3.34
N GLN A 296 -23.64 23.42 3.76
CA GLN A 296 -22.92 24.38 2.92
C GLN A 296 -21.48 23.98 2.55
N MET A 297 -20.82 23.16 3.38
CA MET A 297 -19.44 22.71 3.18
C MET A 297 -19.35 21.33 2.52
N ARG A 298 -20.42 20.53 2.69
CA ARG A 298 -20.50 19.14 2.21
C ARG A 298 -20.12 18.97 0.73
N PRO A 299 -20.59 19.81 -0.23
CA PRO A 299 -20.21 19.64 -1.63
C PRO A 299 -18.70 19.78 -1.88
N LEU A 300 -18.06 20.77 -1.26
CA LEU A 300 -16.61 20.99 -1.37
C LEU A 300 -15.82 19.85 -0.73
N ARG A 301 -16.24 19.43 0.47
CA ARG A 301 -15.66 18.28 1.18
C ARG A 301 -15.73 17.02 0.31
N ASP A 302 -16.89 16.71 -0.24
CA ASP A 302 -17.10 15.50 -1.04
C ASP A 302 -16.29 15.53 -2.34
N MET A 303 -16.14 16.71 -2.96
CA MET A 303 -15.27 16.90 -4.12
C MET A 303 -13.80 16.61 -3.78
N ALA A 304 -13.28 17.21 -2.70
CA ALA A 304 -11.92 16.96 -2.23
C ALA A 304 -11.69 15.47 -1.87
N LEU A 305 -12.62 14.86 -1.13
CA LEU A 305 -12.55 13.45 -0.75
C LEU A 305 -12.54 12.53 -1.98
N HIS A 306 -13.42 12.79 -2.96
CA HIS A 306 -13.49 12.03 -4.19
C HIS A 306 -12.16 12.08 -4.95
N ARG A 307 -11.57 13.27 -5.07
CA ARG A 307 -10.29 13.47 -5.76
C ARG A 307 -9.13 12.79 -5.06
N LEU A 308 -9.06 12.91 -3.73
CA LEU A 308 -8.03 12.25 -2.92
C LEU A 308 -8.15 10.72 -2.99
N LEU A 309 -9.37 10.18 -3.04
CA LEU A 309 -9.62 8.75 -3.25
C LEU A 309 -9.12 8.29 -4.63
N GLN A 310 -9.45 9.02 -5.69
CA GLN A 310 -8.95 8.73 -7.04
C GLN A 310 -7.41 8.74 -7.10
N ALA A 311 -6.79 9.74 -6.46
CA ALA A 311 -5.34 9.86 -6.38
C ALA A 311 -4.66 8.79 -5.52
N GLY A 312 -5.40 8.00 -4.73
CA GLY A 312 -4.82 7.02 -3.82
C GLY A 312 -4.28 7.61 -2.52
N CYS A 313 -4.76 8.79 -2.12
CA CYS A 313 -4.37 9.48 -0.90
C CYS A 313 -5.26 9.14 0.31
N ALA A 314 -6.05 8.06 0.23
CA ALA A 314 -6.87 7.57 1.34
C ALA A 314 -6.10 6.76 2.40
N SER A 315 -4.79 6.64 2.21
CA SER A 315 -3.86 5.92 3.10
C SER A 315 -2.52 6.66 3.11
N PRO A 316 -1.78 6.71 4.24
CA PRO A 316 -0.42 7.21 4.26
C PRO A 316 0.47 6.41 3.31
N PRO A 317 1.60 7.02 2.88
CA PRO A 317 2.66 6.29 2.21
C PRO A 317 3.05 5.05 3.03
N THR A 318 2.88 3.87 2.44
CA THR A 318 3.18 2.59 3.06
C THR A 318 3.94 1.69 2.09
N SER A 319 4.74 0.78 2.64
CA SER A 319 5.36 -0.32 1.92
C SER A 319 4.41 -1.50 1.69
N ASN A 320 3.20 -1.50 2.27
CA ASN A 320 2.26 -2.60 2.07
C ASN A 320 1.56 -2.47 0.71
N PRO A 321 1.74 -3.45 -0.20
CA PRO A 321 1.18 -3.38 -1.55
C PRO A 321 -0.35 -3.52 -1.60
N ASN A 322 -1.02 -4.03 -0.55
CA ASN A 322 -2.48 -4.23 -0.52
C ASN A 322 -3.27 -2.91 -0.65
N VAL A 323 -2.69 -1.78 -0.21
CA VAL A 323 -3.28 -0.44 -0.43
C VAL A 323 -3.52 -0.18 -1.91
N GLN A 324 -2.67 -0.72 -2.78
CA GLN A 324 -2.73 -0.47 -4.22
C GLN A 324 -3.81 -1.26 -4.91
N TYR A 325 -4.04 -2.49 -4.45
CA TYR A 325 -5.16 -3.29 -4.93
C TYR A 325 -6.49 -2.58 -4.68
N ALA A 326 -6.67 -2.08 -3.45
CA ALA A 326 -7.85 -1.30 -3.07
C ALA A 326 -7.95 0.01 -3.86
N THR A 327 -6.82 0.70 -4.07
CA THR A 327 -6.77 1.98 -4.78
C THR A 327 -7.02 1.83 -6.29
N ALA A 328 -6.63 0.71 -6.89
CA ALA A 328 -6.79 0.43 -8.32
C ALA A 328 -8.25 0.55 -8.78
N LYS A 329 -9.24 0.33 -7.89
CA LYS A 329 -10.66 0.54 -8.20
C LYS A 329 -11.01 1.97 -8.60
N HIS A 330 -10.32 2.94 -7.98
CA HIS A 330 -10.57 4.36 -8.18
C HIS A 330 -9.79 4.96 -9.36
N ARG A 331 -8.84 4.20 -9.91
CA ARG A 331 -8.10 4.58 -11.12
C ARG A 331 -8.85 4.19 -12.38
N GLN A 332 -8.57 4.93 -13.46
CA GLN A 332 -9.12 4.65 -14.78
C GLN A 332 -8.26 3.64 -15.53
N ALA A 333 -8.89 2.61 -16.08
CA ALA A 333 -8.28 1.57 -16.90
C ALA A 333 -9.09 1.40 -18.19
N THR A 334 -8.41 1.40 -19.35
CA THR A 334 -9.06 1.15 -20.65
C THR A 334 -9.36 -0.34 -20.84
N ASN A 335 -8.48 -1.21 -20.32
CA ASN A 335 -8.70 -2.64 -20.25
C ASN A 335 -8.87 -3.05 -18.79
N GLU A 336 -9.95 -3.77 -18.46
CA GLU A 336 -10.22 -4.22 -17.10
C GLU A 336 -9.12 -5.15 -16.56
N ALA A 337 -8.50 -5.96 -17.42
CA ALA A 337 -7.40 -6.86 -17.03
C ALA A 337 -6.18 -6.11 -16.47
N ASP A 338 -5.99 -4.84 -16.84
CA ASP A 338 -4.89 -4.02 -16.32
C ASP A 338 -5.01 -3.80 -14.81
N ARG A 339 -6.20 -3.97 -14.22
CA ARG A 339 -6.43 -3.93 -12.76
C ARG A 339 -5.57 -4.94 -11.99
N ILE A 340 -5.11 -6.00 -12.66
CA ILE A 340 -4.16 -6.98 -12.10
C ILE A 340 -2.77 -6.79 -12.71
N TYR A 341 -2.66 -6.69 -14.05
CA TYR A 341 -1.35 -6.55 -14.69
C TYR A 341 -0.58 -5.30 -14.24
N GLY A 342 -1.28 -4.20 -13.97
CA GLY A 342 -0.71 -2.94 -13.51
C GLY A 342 -0.35 -2.91 -12.02
N ILE A 343 -0.50 -4.01 -11.28
CA ILE A 343 -0.09 -4.08 -9.86
C ILE A 343 0.69 -5.36 -9.50
N MET A 344 0.58 -6.45 -10.27
CA MET A 344 1.13 -7.77 -9.91
C MET A 344 2.64 -7.74 -9.63
N ALA A 345 3.38 -6.87 -10.33
CA ALA A 345 4.83 -6.76 -10.19
C ALA A 345 5.24 -6.21 -8.81
N VAL A 346 4.39 -5.39 -8.17
CA VAL A 346 4.64 -4.87 -6.81
C VAL A 346 4.68 -6.03 -5.80
N TYR A 347 3.96 -7.12 -6.07
CA TYR A 347 3.93 -8.32 -5.23
C TYR A 347 5.00 -9.36 -5.61
N GLY A 348 5.77 -9.13 -6.68
CA GLY A 348 6.65 -10.15 -7.25
C GLY A 348 5.90 -11.34 -7.85
N ILE A 349 4.65 -11.15 -8.27
CA ILE A 349 3.78 -12.19 -8.81
C ILE A 349 3.60 -11.98 -10.32
N LYS A 350 3.54 -13.08 -11.07
CA LYS A 350 3.23 -13.08 -12.50
C LYS A 350 2.06 -14.03 -12.77
N VAL A 351 1.00 -13.52 -13.39
CA VAL A 351 -0.22 -14.26 -13.73
C VAL A 351 -0.63 -14.00 -15.17
N GLY A 352 -1.60 -14.75 -15.68
CA GLY A 352 -2.10 -14.57 -17.03
C GLY A 352 -1.02 -14.66 -18.11
N ALA A 353 -1.05 -13.73 -19.05
CA ALA A 353 -0.09 -13.66 -20.16
C ALA A 353 1.35 -13.36 -19.72
N ALA A 354 1.56 -12.86 -18.50
CA ALA A 354 2.90 -12.61 -17.96
C ALA A 354 3.48 -13.81 -17.20
N ALA A 355 2.69 -14.86 -16.95
CA ALA A 355 3.17 -16.04 -16.24
C ALA A 355 4.21 -16.84 -17.07
N PRO A 356 5.22 -17.45 -16.44
CA PRO A 356 6.22 -18.24 -17.15
C PRO A 356 5.58 -19.38 -17.96
N GLY A 357 5.91 -19.45 -19.26
CA GLY A 357 5.36 -20.48 -20.16
C GLY A 357 3.89 -20.29 -20.54
N ALA A 358 3.27 -19.16 -20.19
CA ALA A 358 1.90 -18.86 -20.57
C ALA A 358 1.74 -18.62 -22.09
N ASN A 359 0.52 -18.84 -22.58
CA ASN A 359 0.16 -18.46 -23.94
C ASN A 359 -0.09 -16.94 -23.98
N THR A 360 0.91 -16.18 -24.43
CA THR A 360 0.85 -14.70 -24.54
C THR A 360 -0.20 -14.20 -25.53
N SER A 361 -0.74 -15.06 -26.39
CA SER A 361 -1.81 -14.72 -27.34
C SER A 361 -3.21 -14.92 -26.75
N ARG A 362 -3.34 -15.54 -25.57
CA ARG A 362 -4.63 -15.72 -24.91
C ARG A 362 -5.05 -14.41 -24.22
N VAL A 363 -6.32 -14.04 -24.40
CA VAL A 363 -6.96 -12.97 -23.63
C VAL A 363 -7.50 -13.55 -22.33
N TYR A 364 -7.15 -12.95 -21.21
CA TYR A 364 -7.60 -13.36 -19.88
C TYR A 364 -8.66 -12.38 -19.37
N SER A 365 -9.74 -12.90 -18.79
CA SER A 365 -10.73 -12.06 -18.11
C SER A 365 -10.20 -11.56 -16.76
N LEU A 366 -10.76 -10.45 -16.27
CA LEU A 366 -10.39 -9.91 -14.95
C LEU A 366 -10.60 -10.96 -13.85
N ALA A 367 -11.74 -11.65 -13.84
CA ALA A 367 -12.04 -12.65 -12.82
C ALA A 367 -11.06 -13.84 -12.82
N GLU A 368 -10.57 -14.27 -13.99
CA GLU A 368 -9.51 -15.29 -14.07
C GLU A 368 -8.22 -14.76 -13.45
N LEU A 369 -7.82 -13.54 -13.81
CA LEU A 369 -6.61 -12.90 -13.29
C LEU A 369 -6.68 -12.66 -11.78
N GLU A 370 -7.82 -12.23 -11.24
CA GLU A 370 -8.03 -12.05 -9.80
C GLU A 370 -7.86 -13.37 -9.05
N ASN A 371 -8.47 -14.46 -9.56
CA ASN A 371 -8.31 -15.77 -8.95
C ASN A 371 -6.86 -16.27 -9.02
N GLU A 372 -6.20 -16.18 -10.19
CA GLU A 372 -4.80 -16.56 -10.33
C GLU A 372 -3.90 -15.73 -9.40
N PHE A 373 -4.13 -14.41 -9.34
CA PHE A 373 -3.34 -13.47 -8.54
C PHE A 373 -3.47 -13.73 -7.05
N VAL A 374 -4.70 -13.83 -6.53
CA VAL A 374 -4.93 -14.06 -5.10
C VAL A 374 -4.43 -15.45 -4.69
N SER A 375 -4.54 -16.45 -5.56
CA SER A 375 -3.99 -17.79 -5.31
C SER A 375 -2.46 -17.76 -5.23
N ALA A 376 -1.81 -17.08 -6.19
CA ALA A 376 -0.37 -16.90 -6.18
C ALA A 376 0.09 -16.07 -4.97
N LEU A 377 -0.69 -15.06 -4.56
CA LEU A 377 -0.39 -14.20 -3.42
C LEU A 377 -0.41 -14.98 -2.11
N ASN A 378 -1.46 -15.77 -1.87
CA ASN A 378 -1.54 -16.62 -0.69
C ASN A 378 -0.49 -17.74 -0.71
N ALA A 379 -0.15 -18.28 -1.88
CA ALA A 379 0.96 -19.24 -2.00
C ALA A 379 2.33 -18.59 -1.74
N HIS A 380 2.49 -17.30 -2.05
CA HIS A 380 3.71 -16.53 -1.80
C HIS A 380 3.86 -16.10 -0.34
N SER A 381 2.81 -15.56 0.26
CA SER A 381 2.71 -15.23 1.67
C SER A 381 1.24 -15.14 2.09
N PRO A 382 0.71 -16.13 2.84
CA PRO A 382 -0.61 -16.05 3.45
C PRO A 382 -0.79 -14.80 4.31
N LEU A 383 0.24 -14.38 5.06
CA LEU A 383 0.19 -13.17 5.86
C LEU A 383 -0.13 -11.96 4.99
N LEU A 384 0.69 -11.70 3.96
CA LEU A 384 0.43 -10.59 3.05
C LEU A 384 -0.92 -10.73 2.33
N GLY A 385 -1.26 -11.94 1.89
CA GLY A 385 -2.50 -12.23 1.17
C GLY A 385 -3.78 -11.98 1.98
N GLN A 386 -3.70 -11.94 3.31
CA GLN A 386 -4.86 -11.79 4.20
C GLN A 386 -4.90 -10.46 4.97
N MET A 387 -3.90 -9.59 4.78
CA MET A 387 -3.81 -8.24 5.36
C MET A 387 -4.76 -7.25 4.67
N PHE A 388 -6.07 -7.49 4.74
CA PHE A 388 -7.12 -6.61 4.20
C PHE A 388 -8.38 -6.71 5.06
N VAL A 389 -9.35 -5.82 4.92
CA VAL A 389 -10.72 -6.05 5.39
C VAL A 389 -11.70 -5.75 4.27
N HIS A 390 -12.81 -6.48 4.22
CA HIS A 390 -13.84 -6.27 3.22
C HIS A 390 -14.73 -5.10 3.60
N THR A 391 -14.84 -4.12 2.70
CA THR A 391 -15.75 -2.98 2.88
C THR A 391 -17.19 -3.35 2.50
N GLN A 392 -17.36 -4.31 1.59
CA GLN A 392 -18.63 -4.89 1.16
C GLN A 392 -18.61 -6.40 1.32
N LYS A 393 -19.80 -7.03 1.46
CA LYS A 393 -19.88 -8.49 1.59
C LYS A 393 -19.40 -9.17 0.30
N PRO A 394 -18.38 -10.05 0.37
CA PRO A 394 -17.89 -10.77 -0.80
C PRO A 394 -18.94 -11.73 -1.36
N ARG A 395 -18.72 -12.20 -2.59
CA ARG A 395 -19.52 -13.30 -3.16
C ARG A 395 -19.35 -14.57 -2.29
N PRO A 396 -20.35 -15.45 -2.25
CA PRO A 396 -20.24 -16.72 -1.52
C PRO A 396 -19.00 -17.50 -1.95
N GLY A 397 -18.24 -18.02 -0.98
CA GLY A 397 -17.00 -18.75 -1.25
C GLY A 397 -15.81 -17.87 -1.63
N LYS A 398 -15.86 -16.56 -1.34
CA LYS A 398 -14.78 -15.60 -1.65
C LYS A 398 -14.35 -14.74 -0.46
N THR A 399 -14.67 -15.11 0.78
CA THR A 399 -14.32 -14.28 1.95
C THR A 399 -12.81 -14.18 2.18
N TRP A 400 -12.07 -15.21 1.77
CA TRP A 400 -10.61 -15.28 1.78
C TRP A 400 -9.91 -14.49 0.67
N GLN A 401 -10.64 -14.05 -0.36
CA GLN A 401 -10.02 -13.38 -1.50
C GLN A 401 -9.92 -11.88 -1.28
N LEU A 402 -8.75 -11.29 -1.49
CA LEU A 402 -8.61 -9.84 -1.61
C LEU A 402 -9.41 -9.36 -2.83
N THR A 403 -10.24 -8.32 -2.66
CA THR A 403 -11.06 -7.76 -3.75
C THR A 403 -10.89 -6.25 -3.87
N GLN A 404 -11.46 -5.67 -4.92
CA GLN A 404 -11.50 -4.21 -5.07
C GLN A 404 -12.38 -3.56 -3.98
N ASP A 405 -13.31 -4.31 -3.39
CA ASP A 405 -14.09 -3.90 -2.22
C ASP A 405 -13.43 -4.29 -0.90
N SER A 406 -12.11 -4.32 -0.88
CA SER A 406 -11.32 -4.43 0.34
C SER A 406 -10.59 -3.11 0.61
N ARG A 407 -10.27 -2.85 1.89
CA ARG A 407 -9.38 -1.76 2.32
C ARG A 407 -8.24 -2.34 3.16
N PHE A 408 -7.16 -1.59 3.26
CA PHE A 408 -6.09 -1.89 4.18
C PHE A 408 -6.39 -1.28 5.57
N PRO A 409 -6.36 -2.07 6.66
CA PRO A 409 -6.63 -1.54 8.00
C PRO A 409 -5.39 -0.84 8.53
N ILE A 410 -5.28 0.45 8.22
CA ILE A 410 -4.04 1.22 8.35
C ILE A 410 -3.58 1.39 9.80
N GLU A 411 -4.53 1.56 10.73
CA GLU A 411 -4.22 1.79 12.14
C GLU A 411 -3.65 0.56 12.84
N THR A 412 -3.90 -0.63 12.29
CA THR A 412 -3.43 -1.89 12.85
C THR A 412 -2.26 -2.48 12.05
N LEU A 413 -2.19 -2.23 10.75
CA LEU A 413 -1.28 -2.94 9.84
C LEU A 413 -0.27 -2.07 9.08
N ALA A 414 -0.19 -0.75 9.31
CA ALA A 414 0.51 0.26 8.49
C ALA A 414 1.84 -0.15 7.80
N ASN A 415 2.66 -1.01 8.40
CA ASN A 415 3.98 -1.38 7.88
C ASN A 415 4.08 -2.90 7.63
N TYR A 416 4.30 -3.31 6.38
CA TYR A 416 4.71 -4.69 6.05
C TYR A 416 6.14 -4.67 5.52
N GLU A 417 7.01 -5.50 6.10
CA GLU A 417 8.41 -5.65 5.71
C GLU A 417 8.68 -7.14 5.52
N SER A 418 8.88 -7.59 4.28
CA SER A 418 8.95 -9.02 3.93
C SER A 418 10.05 -9.79 4.66
N HIS A 419 11.22 -9.19 4.90
CA HIS A 419 12.34 -9.83 5.62
C HIS A 419 12.11 -10.02 7.12
N HIS A 420 11.06 -9.39 7.61
CA HIS A 420 10.69 -9.33 9.00
C HIS A 420 9.33 -9.97 9.25
N SER A 421 8.78 -10.66 8.24
CA SER A 421 7.46 -11.29 8.27
C SER A 421 7.61 -12.79 8.02
N PHE A 422 6.91 -13.60 8.81
CA PHE A 422 6.93 -15.06 8.72
C PHE A 422 5.51 -15.61 8.71
N ASP A 423 5.23 -16.54 7.81
CA ASP A 423 3.92 -17.20 7.69
C ASP A 423 3.84 -18.42 8.63
N HIS A 424 2.71 -18.58 9.32
CA HIS A 424 2.44 -19.70 10.25
C HIS A 424 1.29 -20.60 9.81
N CYS A 425 0.71 -20.32 8.64
CA CYS A 425 -0.34 -21.13 8.03
C CYS A 425 -0.08 -21.31 6.53
N THR A 426 -0.90 -22.14 5.90
CA THR A 426 -0.99 -22.27 4.45
C THR A 426 -2.39 -21.91 4.00
N ILE A 427 -2.50 -21.13 2.92
CA ILE A 427 -3.77 -20.85 2.25
C ILE A 427 -3.55 -21.10 0.76
N SER A 428 -4.35 -21.97 0.18
CA SER A 428 -4.22 -22.36 -1.23
C SER A 428 -5.58 -22.47 -1.87
N ALA A 429 -5.68 -22.18 -3.17
CA ALA A 429 -6.93 -22.35 -3.89
C ALA A 429 -7.41 -23.80 -3.81
N GLY A 430 -8.73 -23.97 -3.69
CA GLY A 430 -9.35 -25.29 -3.74
C GLY A 430 -9.19 -25.99 -5.10
N PRO A 431 -9.63 -27.25 -5.22
CA PRO A 431 -9.62 -27.99 -6.48
C PRO A 431 -10.29 -27.21 -7.62
N SER A 432 -9.88 -27.45 -8.86
CA SER A 432 -10.44 -26.78 -10.04
C SER A 432 -11.99 -26.79 -10.03
N GLY A 433 -12.59 -25.59 -10.04
CA GLY A 433 -14.04 -25.40 -9.98
C GLY A 433 -14.58 -25.07 -8.57
N SER A 434 -13.80 -25.26 -7.51
CA SER A 434 -14.15 -24.78 -6.16
C SER A 434 -13.91 -23.27 -6.03
N THR A 435 -14.80 -22.58 -5.34
CA THR A 435 -14.61 -21.17 -4.97
C THR A 435 -13.80 -21.02 -3.68
N ALA A 436 -13.87 -22.02 -2.79
CA ALA A 436 -13.18 -22.05 -1.51
C ALA A 436 -11.66 -22.20 -1.62
N ALA A 437 -10.97 -21.77 -0.58
CA ALA A 437 -9.55 -22.05 -0.36
C ALA A 437 -9.37 -23.10 0.73
N ARG A 438 -8.34 -23.94 0.58
CA ARG A 438 -7.87 -24.83 1.64
C ARG A 438 -6.96 -24.06 2.57
N ILE A 439 -7.22 -24.17 3.85
CA ILE A 439 -6.42 -23.58 4.92
C ILE A 439 -5.86 -24.66 5.84
N GLY A 440 -4.62 -24.47 6.26
CA GLY A 440 -3.92 -25.37 7.19
C GLY A 440 -3.08 -24.57 8.16
N GLY A 441 -3.08 -24.93 9.44
CA GLY A 441 -2.33 -24.20 10.46
C GLY A 441 -2.77 -24.50 11.88
N HIS A 442 -2.63 -23.54 12.78
CA HIS A 442 -3.04 -23.66 14.18
C HIS A 442 -4.17 -22.68 14.49
N LEU A 443 -5.28 -23.20 15.05
CA LEU A 443 -6.41 -22.40 15.52
C LEU A 443 -6.41 -22.29 17.04
N THR A 444 -7.03 -21.24 17.57
CA THR A 444 -7.50 -21.17 18.97
C THR A 444 -8.92 -20.61 18.99
N PRO A 445 -9.81 -21.06 19.88
CA PRO A 445 -11.09 -20.38 20.09
C PRO A 445 -10.87 -18.91 20.49
N LEU A 446 -11.67 -17.98 19.95
CA LEU A 446 -11.50 -16.54 20.21
C LEU A 446 -11.64 -16.23 21.71
N TYR A 447 -12.55 -16.90 22.43
CA TYR A 447 -12.70 -16.70 23.88
C TYR A 447 -11.45 -17.08 24.68
N SER A 448 -10.66 -18.05 24.19
CA SER A 448 -9.42 -18.48 24.84
C SER A 448 -8.35 -17.41 24.65
N LEU A 449 -8.27 -16.83 23.45
CA LEU A 449 -7.36 -15.73 23.15
C LEU A 449 -7.73 -14.45 23.91
N LEU A 450 -9.02 -14.16 24.04
CA LEU A 450 -9.54 -13.03 24.83
C LEU A 450 -9.14 -13.15 26.32
N SER A 451 -9.21 -14.36 26.86
CA SER A 451 -8.81 -14.64 28.25
C SER A 451 -7.30 -14.43 28.44
N TYR A 452 -6.49 -14.83 27.45
CA TYR A 452 -5.06 -14.55 27.41
C TYR A 452 -4.77 -13.03 27.38
N TRP A 453 -5.42 -12.28 26.49
CA TRP A 453 -5.24 -10.82 26.41
C TRP A 453 -5.56 -10.11 27.73
N ARG A 454 -6.63 -10.51 28.42
CA ARG A 454 -6.96 -9.99 29.76
C ARG A 454 -5.90 -10.33 30.81
N ALA A 455 -5.34 -11.54 30.75
CA ALA A 455 -4.26 -11.94 31.64
C ALA A 455 -2.98 -11.11 31.40
N CYS A 456 -2.71 -10.70 30.16
CA CYS A 456 -1.59 -9.82 29.83
C CYS A 456 -1.68 -8.42 30.45
N GLU A 457 -2.88 -7.89 30.73
CA GLU A 457 -3.04 -6.57 31.38
C GLU A 457 -2.53 -6.61 32.81
N GLY A 458 -2.88 -7.65 33.59
CA GLY A 458 -2.60 -7.63 35.02
C GLY A 458 -3.29 -6.47 35.77
N PRO A 459 -3.16 -6.40 37.10
CA PRO A 459 -4.02 -5.55 37.93
C PRO A 459 -3.67 -4.05 37.95
N ASN A 460 -2.51 -3.62 37.42
CA ASN A 460 -1.98 -2.26 37.59
C ASN A 460 -1.32 -1.64 36.34
N THR A 461 -1.48 -2.23 35.15
CA THR A 461 -0.80 -1.66 33.98
C THR A 461 -1.56 -0.45 33.44
N GLN A 462 -0.97 0.73 33.58
CA GLN A 462 -1.13 1.69 32.51
C GLN A 462 -0.41 1.11 31.29
N PRO A 463 -1.07 0.99 30.11
CA PRO A 463 -0.35 0.65 28.90
C PRO A 463 0.80 1.67 28.77
N PRO A 464 2.06 1.24 28.58
CA PRO A 464 3.16 2.17 28.40
C PRO A 464 2.77 3.13 27.28
N GLY A 465 2.81 4.44 27.56
CA GLY A 465 2.33 5.48 26.66
C GLY A 465 2.89 5.28 25.25
N GLY A 466 2.05 4.78 24.36
CA GLY A 466 2.40 4.28 23.04
C GLY A 466 1.23 3.46 22.51
N PHE A 467 1.02 3.48 21.19
CA PHE A 467 -0.06 2.77 20.51
C PHE A 467 -0.19 1.32 21.01
N THR A 468 -1.42 0.85 21.22
CA THR A 468 -1.65 -0.50 21.73
C THR A 468 -1.23 -1.53 20.68
N ASP A 469 -0.28 -2.40 21.02
CA ASP A 469 0.15 -3.54 20.19
C ASP A 469 -0.94 -4.63 20.03
N LEU A 470 -2.17 -4.37 20.48
CA LEU A 470 -3.36 -5.19 20.27
C LEU A 470 -4.28 -4.50 19.27
N GLY A 471 -4.64 -5.22 18.21
CA GLY A 471 -5.56 -4.75 17.16
C GLY A 471 -6.60 -5.81 16.83
N PHE A 472 -7.81 -5.37 16.52
CA PHE A 472 -8.93 -6.25 16.16
C PHE A 472 -9.81 -5.52 15.14
N GLU A 473 -9.77 -5.97 13.89
CA GLU A 473 -10.39 -5.31 12.75
C GLU A 473 -11.28 -6.31 12.01
N LEU A 474 -12.56 -6.01 11.97
CA LEU A 474 -13.56 -6.81 11.28
C LEU A 474 -13.89 -6.23 9.90
N ASP A 475 -14.40 -7.10 9.04
CA ASP A 475 -14.95 -6.67 7.76
C ASP A 475 -16.08 -5.66 8.00
N ASP A 476 -16.02 -4.50 7.32
CA ASP A 476 -16.85 -3.33 7.61
C ASP A 476 -18.35 -3.64 7.44
N TYR A 477 -18.69 -4.57 6.56
CA TYR A 477 -20.07 -4.97 6.29
C TYR A 477 -20.72 -5.68 7.48
N LEU A 478 -19.95 -6.31 8.38
CA LEU A 478 -20.47 -7.06 9.52
C LEU A 478 -21.27 -6.15 10.46
N SER A 479 -20.77 -4.95 10.75
CA SER A 479 -21.49 -3.98 11.59
C SER A 479 -22.81 -3.47 10.98
N ARG A 480 -22.98 -3.62 9.66
CA ARG A 480 -24.23 -3.28 8.95
C ARG A 480 -25.23 -4.44 8.97
N GLU A 481 -24.74 -5.68 8.85
CA GLU A 481 -25.58 -6.89 8.92
C GLU A 481 -25.96 -7.25 10.36
N TYR A 482 -25.08 -6.98 11.31
CA TYR A 482 -25.23 -7.30 12.73
C TYR A 482 -25.02 -6.03 13.56
N PRO A 483 -26.07 -5.22 13.80
CA PRO A 483 -25.95 -3.93 14.47
C PRO A 483 -25.43 -3.97 15.91
N SER A 484 -25.43 -5.15 16.55
CA SER A 484 -24.82 -5.39 17.87
C SER A 484 -23.29 -5.42 17.83
N ILE A 485 -22.69 -5.65 16.66
CA ILE A 485 -21.24 -5.59 16.47
C ILE A 485 -20.85 -4.11 16.31
N PRO A 486 -19.93 -3.58 17.16
CA PRO A 486 -19.44 -2.21 17.03
C PRO A 486 -18.89 -1.91 15.63
N ARG A 487 -19.05 -0.66 15.18
CA ARG A 487 -18.52 -0.26 13.88
C ARG A 487 -16.99 -0.20 13.92
N PRO A 488 -16.32 -0.57 12.80
CA PRO A 488 -14.94 -0.17 12.60
C PRO A 488 -14.88 1.35 12.77
N TYR A 489 -13.85 1.88 13.42
CA TYR A 489 -13.69 3.32 13.72
C TYR A 489 -14.48 3.91 14.88
N GLU A 490 -15.13 3.12 15.74
CA GLU A 490 -15.70 3.67 16.98
C GLU A 490 -14.63 4.44 17.79
N TYR A 491 -13.36 4.03 17.68
CA TYR A 491 -12.26 4.72 18.34
C TYR A 491 -12.00 6.16 17.87
N LEU A 492 -12.37 6.51 16.63
CA LEU A 492 -12.26 7.88 16.11
C LEU A 492 -13.25 8.85 16.79
N SER A 493 -14.22 8.32 17.55
CA SER A 493 -15.10 9.12 18.39
C SER A 493 -14.43 9.63 19.68
N TRP A 494 -13.20 9.19 19.98
CA TRP A 494 -12.46 9.62 21.16
C TRP A 494 -12.34 11.15 21.27
N ARG A 495 -12.56 11.66 22.48
CA ARG A 495 -12.46 13.08 22.84
C ARG A 495 -11.69 13.32 24.13
N GLY A 496 -11.24 12.25 24.80
CA GLY A 496 -10.50 12.35 26.05
C GLY A 496 -9.02 12.66 25.86
N PRO A 497 -8.26 12.78 26.95
CA PRO A 497 -6.84 13.09 26.90
C PRO A 497 -6.01 11.94 26.27
N ALA A 498 -4.86 12.28 25.69
CA ALA A 498 -4.05 11.34 24.90
C ALA A 498 -3.49 10.16 25.72
N ASP A 499 -3.28 10.37 27.01
CA ASP A 499 -2.79 9.39 27.99
C ASP A 499 -3.77 8.25 28.28
N THR A 500 -5.06 8.43 27.99
CA THR A 500 -6.12 7.43 28.20
C THR A 500 -6.62 6.79 26.90
N PHE A 501 -6.10 7.23 25.74
CA PHE A 501 -6.50 6.70 24.43
C PHE A 501 -6.23 5.20 24.27
N GLY A 502 -5.08 4.71 24.78
CA GLY A 502 -4.74 3.28 24.72
C GLY A 502 -5.74 2.39 25.47
N GLN A 503 -6.19 2.81 26.65
CA GLN A 503 -7.21 2.07 27.41
C GLN A 503 -8.57 2.04 26.69
N TYR A 504 -8.91 3.14 26.02
CA TYR A 504 -10.12 3.21 25.22
C TYR A 504 -10.07 2.25 24.01
N LEU A 505 -8.93 2.20 23.31
CA LEU A 505 -8.70 1.25 22.21
C LEU A 505 -8.82 -0.22 22.68
N LEU A 506 -8.19 -0.59 23.80
CA LEU A 506 -8.33 -1.91 24.40
C LEU A 506 -9.81 -2.24 24.70
N GLY A 507 -10.54 -1.28 25.26
CA GLY A 507 -11.97 -1.41 25.50
C GLY A 507 -12.78 -1.67 24.22
N VAL A 508 -12.44 -1.03 23.10
CA VAL A 508 -13.08 -1.28 21.80
C VAL A 508 -12.80 -2.72 21.34
N VAL A 509 -11.55 -3.20 21.46
CA VAL A 509 -11.18 -4.57 21.09
C VAL A 509 -11.98 -5.61 21.88
N TYR A 510 -12.09 -5.45 23.20
CA TYR A 510 -12.84 -6.39 24.03
C TYR A 510 -14.34 -6.38 23.73
N ARG A 511 -14.97 -5.21 23.65
CA ARG A 511 -16.39 -5.12 23.31
C ARG A 511 -16.70 -5.75 21.96
N THR A 512 -15.84 -5.51 20.97
CA THR A 512 -16.00 -6.08 19.62
C THR A 512 -15.85 -7.59 19.64
N SER A 513 -14.85 -8.12 20.37
CA SER A 513 -14.63 -9.56 20.51
C SER A 513 -15.78 -10.26 21.23
N GLU A 514 -16.31 -9.66 22.29
CA GLU A 514 -17.45 -10.20 23.04
C GLU A 514 -18.75 -10.18 22.22
N ALA A 515 -19.01 -9.08 21.50
CA ALA A 515 -20.17 -8.98 20.62
C ALA A 515 -20.16 -10.07 19.53
N LEU A 516 -18.98 -10.41 18.98
CA LEU A 516 -18.87 -11.52 18.02
C LEU A 516 -19.25 -12.88 18.64
N LEU A 517 -18.75 -13.16 19.84
CA LEU A 517 -19.02 -14.42 20.54
C LEU A 517 -20.51 -14.54 20.91
N GLU A 518 -21.16 -13.43 21.24
CA GLU A 518 -22.58 -13.37 21.53
C GLU A 518 -23.42 -13.58 20.26
N VAL A 519 -23.08 -12.91 19.17
CA VAL A 519 -23.84 -12.96 17.90
C VAL A 519 -23.72 -14.31 17.22
N PHE A 520 -22.52 -14.88 17.14
CA PHE A 520 -22.25 -16.08 16.34
C PHE A 520 -22.15 -17.36 17.17
N GLY A 521 -22.14 -17.26 18.49
CA GLY A 521 -21.96 -18.37 19.40
C GLY A 521 -20.48 -18.61 19.73
N ARG A 522 -20.21 -18.82 21.02
CA ARG A 522 -18.85 -18.89 21.58
C ARG A 522 -17.96 -19.94 20.94
N ASP A 523 -18.50 -21.10 20.61
CA ASP A 523 -17.73 -22.23 20.11
C ASP A 523 -17.51 -22.18 18.60
N ARG A 524 -18.17 -21.25 17.89
CA ARG A 524 -18.09 -21.12 16.43
C ARG A 524 -17.10 -20.10 15.92
N VAL A 525 -16.50 -19.31 16.81
CA VAL A 525 -15.55 -18.25 16.43
C VAL A 525 -14.15 -18.63 16.89
N SER A 526 -13.23 -18.73 15.94
CA SER A 526 -11.84 -19.08 16.18
C SER A 526 -10.90 -18.06 15.55
N VAL A 527 -9.62 -18.16 15.92
CA VAL A 527 -8.52 -17.40 15.34
C VAL A 527 -7.51 -18.38 14.79
N LEU A 528 -7.27 -18.33 13.48
CA LEU A 528 -6.16 -19.02 12.83
C LEU A 528 -4.89 -18.17 12.97
N LEU A 529 -3.80 -18.75 13.48
CA LEU A 529 -2.51 -18.08 13.52
C LEU A 529 -1.98 -17.90 12.09
N LEU A 530 -1.89 -16.66 11.64
CA LEU A 530 -1.56 -16.31 10.27
C LEU A 530 -0.05 -16.15 10.07
N GLY A 531 0.59 -15.40 10.97
CA GLY A 531 1.98 -15.02 10.80
C GLY A 531 2.54 -14.19 11.95
N THR A 532 3.83 -13.91 11.90
CA THR A 532 4.53 -13.02 12.84
C THR A 532 5.28 -11.93 12.09
N ARG A 533 5.41 -10.76 12.71
CA ARG A 533 6.33 -9.70 12.27
C ARG A 533 7.32 -9.31 13.36
N GLU A 534 8.60 -9.27 13.02
CA GLU A 534 9.72 -8.86 13.86
C GLU A 534 10.33 -7.56 13.34
N GLY A 535 10.11 -6.39 13.94
CA GLY A 535 10.57 -5.12 13.36
C GLY A 535 11.51 -4.32 14.26
N ALA A 536 12.49 -3.63 13.68
CA ALA A 536 13.44 -2.74 14.38
C ALA A 536 12.78 -1.55 15.11
N ARG A 537 11.50 -1.27 14.84
CA ARG A 537 10.69 -0.20 15.47
C ARG A 537 9.54 -0.71 16.33
N VAL A 538 9.33 -2.01 16.43
CA VAL A 538 8.32 -2.58 17.32
C VAL A 538 9.03 -2.99 18.60
N PHE A 539 8.48 -2.61 19.76
CA PHE A 539 9.11 -2.96 21.05
C PHE A 539 9.20 -4.49 21.25
N HIS A 540 8.27 -5.24 20.64
CA HIS A 540 8.18 -6.70 20.67
C HIS A 540 7.70 -7.27 19.32
N PRO A 541 7.98 -8.54 18.99
CA PRO A 541 7.36 -9.20 17.84
C PRO A 541 5.83 -9.21 17.94
N LEU A 542 5.15 -9.06 16.81
CA LEU A 542 3.68 -9.10 16.72
C LEU A 542 3.22 -10.38 16.04
N LEU A 543 2.20 -11.01 16.59
CA LEU A 543 1.45 -12.11 16.00
C LEU A 543 0.24 -11.54 15.25
N TYR A 544 -0.10 -12.20 14.15
CA TYR A 544 -1.30 -11.92 13.35
C TYR A 544 -2.17 -13.16 13.30
N GLY A 545 -3.48 -12.96 13.34
CA GLY A 545 -4.45 -14.03 13.18
C GLY A 545 -5.65 -13.61 12.35
N ILE A 546 -6.25 -14.57 11.66
CA ILE A 546 -7.50 -14.39 10.93
C ILE A 546 -8.64 -14.83 11.84
N VAL A 547 -9.67 -14.00 11.97
CA VAL A 547 -10.89 -14.36 12.70
C VAL A 547 -11.78 -15.18 11.76
N LEU A 548 -12.10 -16.40 12.17
CA LEU A 548 -12.89 -17.37 11.41
C LEU A 548 -14.22 -17.64 12.11
N LEU A 549 -15.28 -17.80 11.32
CA LEU A 549 -16.58 -18.27 11.76
C LEU A 549 -16.87 -19.62 11.10
N HIS A 550 -17.02 -20.66 11.91
CA HIS A 550 -17.31 -22.01 11.47
C HIS A 550 -18.80 -22.22 11.19
N ASP A 551 -19.10 -23.05 10.19
CA ASP A 551 -20.47 -23.47 9.89
C ASP A 551 -21.04 -24.31 11.05
N GLU A 552 -22.37 -24.26 11.24
CA GLU A 552 -23.02 -24.98 12.35
C GLU A 552 -22.91 -26.49 12.20
N ASP A 553 -22.97 -26.98 10.95
CA ASP A 553 -23.01 -28.40 10.63
C ASP A 553 -21.66 -28.97 10.16
N ASP A 554 -20.68 -28.11 9.86
CA ASP A 554 -19.36 -28.53 9.38
C ASP A 554 -18.25 -27.65 9.95
N TRP A 555 -17.57 -28.15 10.98
CA TRP A 555 -16.44 -27.45 11.61
C TRP A 555 -15.27 -27.19 10.66
N ASN A 556 -15.13 -28.00 9.60
CA ASN A 556 -14.04 -27.83 8.63
C ASN A 556 -14.38 -26.77 7.57
N SER A 557 -15.62 -26.29 7.53
CA SER A 557 -16.05 -25.18 6.68
C SER A 557 -16.15 -23.90 7.50
N CYS A 558 -15.51 -22.83 7.04
CA CYS A 558 -15.53 -21.55 7.73
C CYS A 558 -15.54 -20.37 6.77
N GLN A 559 -15.88 -19.19 7.29
CA GLN A 559 -15.76 -17.92 6.60
C GLN A 559 -14.84 -16.96 7.36
N ARG A 560 -14.14 -16.11 6.62
CA ARG A 560 -13.32 -15.04 7.17
C ARG A 560 -14.20 -13.88 7.66
N LEU A 561 -13.97 -13.42 8.88
CA LEU A 561 -14.65 -12.24 9.45
C LEU A 561 -13.75 -11.00 9.57
N GLY A 562 -12.44 -11.19 9.58
CA GLY A 562 -11.49 -10.10 9.80
C GLY A 562 -10.15 -10.62 10.30
N LEU A 563 -9.44 -9.77 11.02
CA LEU A 563 -8.10 -10.02 11.51
C LEU A 563 -7.88 -9.43 12.90
N CYS A 564 -6.93 -10.01 13.61
CA CYS A 564 -6.44 -9.51 14.87
C CYS A 564 -4.92 -9.58 14.91
N LEU A 565 -4.32 -8.78 15.77
CA LEU A 565 -2.88 -8.80 16.03
C LEU A 565 -2.62 -8.55 17.52
N TRP A 566 -1.57 -9.13 18.05
CA TRP A 566 -1.20 -9.01 19.46
C TRP A 566 0.31 -9.25 19.64
N PRO A 567 0.95 -8.76 20.73
CA PRO A 567 2.36 -9.00 20.96
C PRO A 567 2.63 -10.46 21.35
N THR A 568 3.83 -10.96 21.01
CA THR A 568 4.27 -12.30 21.43
C THR A 568 4.51 -12.43 22.93
N ASN A 569 4.78 -11.32 23.62
CA ASN A 569 5.08 -11.28 25.04
C ASN A 569 3.98 -10.56 25.84
N PRO A 570 3.77 -10.95 27.12
CA PRO A 570 2.91 -10.23 28.05
C PRO A 570 3.38 -8.78 28.20
N TRP A 571 2.44 -7.85 28.34
CA TRP A 571 2.79 -6.46 28.64
C TRP A 571 3.55 -6.38 29.96
N ASN A 572 4.65 -5.63 29.99
CA ASN A 572 5.44 -5.34 31.20
C ASN A 572 5.98 -6.56 31.96
N GLY A 573 6.18 -7.71 31.30
CA GLY A 573 6.79 -8.89 31.92
C GLY A 573 5.92 -9.62 32.94
N VAL A 574 4.59 -9.46 32.85
CA VAL A 574 3.62 -10.22 33.66
C VAL A 574 3.85 -11.72 33.43
N ALA A 575 4.00 -12.48 34.51
CA ALA A 575 4.09 -13.94 34.43
C ALA A 575 2.71 -14.51 34.08
N ILE A 576 2.59 -15.11 32.90
CA ILE A 576 1.37 -15.80 32.45
C ILE A 576 1.49 -17.27 32.80
N GLU A 577 0.51 -17.78 33.55
CA GLU A 577 0.45 -19.20 33.89
C GLU A 577 0.10 -20.04 32.65
N GLU A 578 0.56 -21.29 32.61
CA GLU A 578 0.35 -22.18 31.47
C GLU A 578 -1.15 -22.36 31.12
N HIS A 579 -2.02 -22.35 32.12
CA HIS A 579 -3.46 -22.48 31.93
C HIS A 579 -4.13 -21.24 31.31
N GLN A 580 -3.44 -20.10 31.31
CA GLN A 580 -3.89 -18.83 30.73
C GLN A 580 -3.41 -18.64 29.29
N MET A 581 -2.52 -19.51 28.79
CA MET A 581 -2.08 -19.48 27.41
C MET A 581 -3.20 -19.90 26.45
N PRO A 582 -3.27 -19.32 25.23
CA PRO A 582 -4.26 -19.73 24.24
C PRO A 582 -4.08 -21.20 23.86
N GLN A 583 -5.19 -21.91 23.71
CA GLN A 583 -5.18 -23.32 23.34
C GLN A 583 -5.10 -23.48 21.83
N TRP A 584 -3.88 -23.71 21.33
CA TRP A 584 -3.63 -23.93 19.91
C TRP A 584 -3.85 -25.39 19.53
N THR A 585 -4.67 -25.62 18.50
CA THR A 585 -4.91 -26.93 17.91
C THR A 585 -4.67 -26.89 16.41
N ARG A 586 -4.08 -27.96 15.86
CA ARG A 586 -3.91 -28.10 14.42
C ARG A 586 -5.27 -28.10 13.71
N TYR A 587 -5.35 -27.40 12.59
CA TYR A 587 -6.52 -27.27 11.74
C TYR A 587 -6.16 -27.51 10.29
N ASP A 588 -7.03 -28.23 9.59
CA ASP A 588 -7.01 -28.38 8.14
C ASP A 588 -8.47 -28.33 7.69
N GLY A 589 -8.84 -27.35 6.86
CA GLY A 589 -10.23 -27.12 6.45
C GLY A 589 -10.34 -26.21 5.23
N ASP A 590 -11.56 -25.79 4.93
CA ASP A 590 -11.90 -24.94 3.81
C ASP A 590 -12.44 -23.58 4.31
N ILE A 591 -11.99 -22.51 3.65
CA ILE A 591 -12.50 -21.15 3.84
C ILE A 591 -13.33 -20.76 2.62
N HIS A 592 -14.58 -20.42 2.88
CA HIS A 592 -15.58 -20.00 1.91
C HIS A 592 -15.69 -18.48 1.95
#